data_AF-A0A941T7Z1-F1
#
_entry.id   AF-A0A941T7Z1-F1
#
_cell.length_a   1.000
_cell.length_b   1.000
_cell.length_c   1.000
_cell.angle_alpha   90.00
_cell.angle_beta   90.00
_cell.angle_gamma   90.00
#
_symmetry.space_group_name_H-M   'P 1'
#
loop_
_entity.id
_entity.type
_entity.pdbx_description
1 polymer ?
#
loop_
_entity_poly.entity_id
_entity_poly.type
_entity_poly.pdbx_seq_one_letter_code
_entity_poly.pdbx_strand_id
1 'polypeptide(L)'
;MEKHLGTRCADNPRTWRSLDAGMGYLHDKLQIVRVDLPDATQDSEGDMSRRPRQDVAQRMKGAHEAAAYDAWFRTRVRATINDPRPSVPDDAARTHFAPRKTALRQRGP
;
A
#
# COMPACT_ATOMS: atom_id res chain seq x y z
N MET A 1 11.05 -3.18 53.07
CA MET A 1 12.05 -2.10 52.86
C MET A 1 12.35 -2.07 51.37
N GLU A 2 11.46 -1.45 50.60
CA GLU A 2 11.64 -1.33 49.15
C GLU A 2 12.70 -0.28 48.86
N LYS A 3 13.75 -0.70 48.15
CA LYS A 3 14.81 0.20 47.70
C LYS A 3 14.31 0.87 46.43
N HIS A 4 13.99 2.16 46.52
CA HIS A 4 13.71 2.98 45.35
C HIS A 4 14.95 2.98 44.44
N LEU A 5 14.85 2.37 43.26
CA LEU A 5 15.87 2.52 42.23
C LEU A 5 15.88 3.98 41.76
N GLY A 6 17.08 4.53 41.67
CA GLY A 6 17.36 5.96 41.60
C GLY A 6 16.55 6.72 40.55
N THR A 7 16.01 7.85 41.00
CA THR A 7 15.44 8.93 40.19
C THR A 7 16.52 9.55 39.30
N ARG A 8 16.55 9.17 38.02
CA ARG A 8 17.04 10.05 36.94
C ARG A 8 16.62 9.57 35.54
N CYS A 9 15.33 9.66 35.22
CA CYS A 9 14.92 9.91 33.84
C CYS A 9 14.68 11.42 33.74
N ALA A 10 15.36 12.11 32.83
CA ALA A 10 15.00 13.48 32.48
C ALA A 10 13.49 13.54 32.18
N ASP A 11 12.81 14.62 32.55
CA ASP A 11 11.34 14.81 32.48
C ASP A 11 10.73 14.72 31.06
N ASN A 12 11.47 14.21 30.07
CA ASN A 12 11.02 13.95 28.72
C ASN A 12 10.84 12.45 28.48
N PRO A 13 9.63 11.96 28.17
CA PRO A 13 9.41 10.56 27.83
C PRO A 13 10.25 10.17 26.61
N ARG A 14 10.98 9.06 26.71
CA ARG A 14 11.74 8.51 25.57
C ARG A 14 10.75 7.89 24.58
N THR A 15 10.82 8.31 23.32
CA THR A 15 9.96 7.80 22.23
C THR A 15 10.73 6.86 21.32
N TRP A 16 10.08 5.79 20.84
CA TRP A 16 10.65 4.81 19.92
C TRP A 16 9.95 4.85 18.55
N ARG A 17 10.69 4.49 17.48
CA ARG A 17 10.13 4.39 16.12
C ARG A 17 9.33 3.10 15.88
N SER A 18 9.60 2.05 16.63
CA SER A 18 8.89 0.76 16.54
C SER A 18 8.74 0.15 17.93
N LEU A 19 7.71 -0.67 18.09
CA LEU A 19 7.48 -1.43 19.32
C LEU A 19 8.67 -2.35 19.63
N ASP A 20 9.25 -2.99 18.61
CA ASP A 20 10.40 -3.89 18.76
C ASP A 20 11.62 -3.17 19.36
N ALA A 21 11.87 -1.92 18.97
CA ALA A 21 12.97 -1.13 19.53
C ALA A 21 12.72 -0.79 21.01
N GLY A 22 11.47 -0.57 21.40
CA GLY A 22 11.07 -0.41 22.80
C GLY A 22 11.25 -1.70 23.59
N MET A 23 10.79 -2.82 23.05
CA MET A 23 10.88 -4.14 23.69
C MET A 23 12.33 -4.62 23.83
N GLY A 24 13.19 -4.38 22.84
CA GLY A 24 14.62 -4.68 22.94
C GLY A 24 15.30 -3.88 24.04
N TYR A 25 14.98 -2.60 24.18
CA TYR A 25 15.48 -1.80 25.29
C TYR A 25 15.01 -2.33 26.65
N LEU A 26 13.73 -2.74 26.72
CA LEU A 26 13.14 -3.27 27.94
C LEU A 26 13.82 -4.57 28.39
N HIS A 27 14.10 -5.47 27.46
CA HIS A 27 14.81 -6.72 27.72
C HIS A 27 16.31 -6.52 28.00
N ASP A 28 17.01 -5.76 27.16
CA ASP A 28 18.47 -5.72 27.16
C ASP A 28 19.04 -4.75 28.19
N LYS A 29 18.35 -3.63 28.42
CA LYS A 29 18.84 -2.55 29.29
C LYS A 29 18.14 -2.50 30.63
N LEU A 30 16.84 -2.76 30.65
CA LEU A 30 16.05 -2.75 31.89
C LEU A 30 15.82 -4.14 32.48
N GLN A 31 16.15 -5.21 31.73
CA GLN A 31 16.01 -6.60 32.18
C GLN A 31 14.58 -6.94 32.63
N ILE A 32 13.58 -6.28 32.04
CA ILE A 32 12.17 -6.58 32.27
C ILE A 32 11.78 -7.67 31.27
N VAL A 33 11.64 -8.89 31.77
CA VAL A 33 11.52 -10.12 30.97
C VAL A 33 10.06 -10.45 30.64
N ARG A 34 9.10 -9.89 31.37
CA ARG A 34 7.68 -10.19 31.21
C ARG A 34 6.83 -8.95 31.44
N VAL A 35 5.98 -8.64 30.47
CA VAL A 35 4.96 -7.60 30.54
C VAL A 35 3.62 -8.31 30.38
N ASP A 36 2.82 -8.39 31.44
CA ASP A 36 1.57 -9.15 31.43
C ASP A 36 0.42 -8.40 30.74
N LEU A 37 0.40 -7.07 30.84
CA LEU A 37 -0.51 -6.21 30.07
C LEU A 37 0.09 -4.80 30.00
N PRO A 38 0.40 -4.27 28.80
CA PRO A 38 0.73 -2.86 28.69
C PRO A 38 -0.51 -2.03 29.04
N ASP A 39 -0.42 -1.23 30.10
CA ASP A 39 -1.46 -0.25 30.44
C ASP A 39 -1.48 0.85 29.38
N ALA A 40 -2.43 0.74 28.44
CA ALA A 40 -2.66 1.71 27.37
C ALA A 40 -3.62 2.84 27.79
N THR A 41 -4.01 2.92 29.07
CA THR A 41 -4.94 3.96 29.56
C THR A 41 -4.36 5.37 29.39
N GLN A 42 -3.03 5.47 29.37
CA GLN A 42 -2.28 6.72 29.19
C GLN A 42 -1.60 6.80 27.82
N ASP A 43 -2.02 6.00 26.83
CA ASP A 43 -1.53 6.14 25.47
C ASP A 43 -1.87 7.55 24.97
N SER A 44 -0.84 8.36 24.83
CA SER A 44 -0.96 9.61 24.08
C SER A 44 -1.06 9.23 22.62
N GLU A 45 -2.01 9.81 21.88
CA GLU A 45 -1.96 9.79 20.42
C GLU A 45 -0.59 10.36 20.04
N GLY A 46 0.35 9.48 19.67
CA GLY A 46 1.66 9.90 19.17
C GLY A 46 1.46 10.85 18.01
N ASP A 47 2.50 11.57 17.61
CA ASP A 47 2.43 12.47 16.45
C ASP A 47 2.13 11.70 15.15
N MET A 48 0.84 11.39 14.94
CA MET A 48 0.26 10.81 13.74
C MET A 48 0.26 11.84 12.61
N SER A 49 0.60 13.11 12.91
CA SER A 49 0.82 14.16 11.93
C SER A 49 2.17 14.02 11.22
N ARG A 50 3.05 13.10 11.65
CA ARG A 50 4.22 12.71 10.87
C ARG A 50 3.76 12.02 9.59
N ARG A 51 3.45 12.85 8.59
CA ARG A 51 3.02 12.43 7.28
C ARG A 51 4.06 11.43 6.75
N PRO A 52 3.70 10.16 6.49
CA PRO A 52 4.54 9.33 5.63
C PRO A 52 4.77 10.13 4.35
N ARG A 53 6.02 10.18 3.86
CA ARG A 53 6.36 10.94 2.66
C ARG A 53 5.36 10.57 1.56
N GLN A 54 4.44 11.47 1.26
CA GLN A 54 3.31 11.22 0.37
C GLN A 54 3.79 10.73 -1.01
N ASP A 55 4.99 11.15 -1.39
CA ASP A 55 5.75 10.69 -2.55
C ASP A 55 5.93 9.16 -2.62
N VAL A 56 6.25 8.48 -1.52
CA VAL A 56 6.46 7.01 -1.51
C VAL A 56 5.12 6.28 -1.64
N ALA A 57 4.09 6.73 -0.93
CA ALA A 57 2.75 6.16 -1.01
C ALA A 57 2.16 6.32 -2.42
N GLN A 58 2.35 7.48 -3.05
CA GLN A 58 1.88 7.74 -4.42
C GLN A 58 2.63 6.91 -5.46
N ARG A 59 3.95 6.72 -5.30
CA ARG A 59 4.74 5.81 -6.15
C ARG A 59 4.30 4.36 -6.01
N MET A 60 4.06 3.88 -4.79
CA MET A 60 3.56 2.52 -4.57
C MET A 60 2.18 2.31 -5.18
N LYS A 61 1.29 3.31 -5.08
CA LYS A 61 -0.03 3.28 -5.72
C LYS A 61 0.10 3.19 -7.25
N GLY A 62 0.94 4.03 -7.86
CA GLY A 62 1.19 3.99 -9.31
C GLY A 62 1.79 2.66 -9.78
N ALA A 63 2.73 2.10 -9.01
CA ALA A 63 3.30 0.78 -9.30
C ALA A 63 2.25 -0.34 -9.25
N HIS A 64 1.31 -0.27 -8.29
CA HIS A 64 0.26 -1.26 -8.17
C HIS A 64 -0.79 -1.16 -9.29
N GLU A 65 -1.21 0.06 -9.64
CA GLU A 65 -2.14 0.31 -10.75
C GLU A 65 -1.55 -0.16 -12.09
N ALA A 66 -0.27 0.12 -12.34
CA ALA A 66 0.44 -0.36 -13.52
C ALA A 66 0.52 -1.90 -13.55
N ALA A 67 0.84 -2.54 -12.42
CA ALA A 67 0.92 -4.00 -12.35
C ALA A 67 -0.43 -4.69 -12.60
N ALA A 68 -1.54 -4.11 -12.10
CA ALA A 68 -2.88 -4.62 -12.35
C ALA A 68 -3.27 -4.51 -13.83
N TYR A 69 -2.95 -3.38 -14.45
CA TYR A 69 -3.18 -3.18 -15.89
C TYR A 69 -2.35 -4.16 -16.73
N ASP A 70 -1.07 -4.33 -16.42
CA ASP A 70 -0.18 -5.23 -17.15
C ASP A 70 -0.62 -6.69 -17.05
N ALA A 71 -1.04 -7.15 -15.86
CA ALA A 71 -1.54 -8.50 -15.66
C ALA A 71 -2.81 -8.75 -16.50
N TRP A 72 -3.75 -7.80 -16.49
CA TRP A 72 -4.95 -7.86 -17.30
C TRP A 72 -4.63 -7.84 -18.81
N PHE A 73 -3.74 -6.94 -19.24
CA PHE A 73 -3.34 -6.81 -20.65
C PHE A 73 -2.68 -8.08 -21.18
N ARG A 74 -1.74 -8.65 -20.42
CA ARG A 74 -1.07 -9.91 -20.78
C ARG A 74 -2.06 -11.07 -20.87
N THR A 75 -3.02 -11.14 -19.95
CA THR A 75 -4.08 -12.15 -19.99
C THR A 75 -4.94 -12.00 -21.24
N ARG A 76 -5.32 -10.75 -21.58
CA ARG A 76 -6.11 -10.46 -22.77
C ARG A 76 -5.35 -10.81 -24.06
N VAL A 77 -4.07 -10.43 -24.15
CA VAL A 77 -3.20 -10.75 -25.30
C VAL A 77 -3.02 -12.25 -25.46
N ARG A 78 -2.80 -12.98 -24.36
CA ARG A 78 -2.69 -14.44 -24.40
C ARG A 78 -3.97 -15.09 -24.91
N ALA A 79 -5.13 -14.63 -24.43
CA ALA A 79 -6.42 -15.12 -24.91
C ALA A 79 -6.62 -14.87 -26.41
N THR A 80 -6.19 -13.72 -26.94
CA THR A 80 -6.28 -13.42 -28.37
C THR A 80 -5.30 -14.21 -29.24
N ILE A 81 -4.08 -14.48 -28.75
CA ILE A 81 -3.11 -15.31 -29.47
C ILE A 81 -3.59 -16.77 -29.55
N ASN A 82 -4.29 -17.23 -28.52
CA ASN A 82 -4.85 -18.58 -28.47
C ASN A 82 -6.19 -18.71 -29.23
N ASP A 83 -6.72 -17.64 -29.82
CA ASP A 83 -7.95 -17.70 -30.61
C ASP A 83 -7.66 -18.40 -31.96
N PRO A 84 -8.35 -19.50 -32.30
CA PRO A 84 -8.13 -20.23 -33.54
C PRO A 84 -8.64 -19.50 -34.79
N ARG A 85 -9.33 -18.36 -34.64
CA ARG A 85 -9.89 -17.62 -35.77
C ARG A 85 -8.79 -17.02 -36.65
N PRO A 86 -8.98 -17.02 -37.98
CA PRO A 86 -8.04 -16.38 -38.88
C PRO A 86 -8.04 -14.87 -38.68
N SER A 87 -6.89 -14.25 -38.98
CA SER A 87 -6.79 -12.79 -39.01
C SER A 87 -7.73 -12.19 -40.06
N VAL A 88 -8.35 -11.07 -39.73
CA VAL A 88 -9.28 -10.35 -40.62
C VAL A 88 -8.50 -9.28 -41.38
N PRO A 89 -8.65 -9.16 -42.72
CA PRO A 89 -8.02 -8.11 -43.49
C PRO A 89 -8.57 -6.72 -43.13
N ASP A 90 -7.74 -5.69 -43.22
CA ASP A 90 -8.07 -4.31 -42.81
C ASP A 90 -9.35 -3.78 -43.47
N ASP A 91 -9.54 -4.03 -44.76
CA ASP A 91 -10.73 -3.58 -45.50
C ASP A 91 -12.05 -4.19 -44.97
N ALA A 92 -12.04 -5.49 -44.68
CA ALA A 92 -13.20 -6.16 -44.09
C ALA A 92 -13.51 -5.61 -42.69
N ALA A 93 -12.48 -5.33 -41.88
CA ALA A 93 -12.65 -4.69 -40.58
C ALA A 93 -13.24 -3.27 -40.73
N ARG A 94 -12.74 -2.46 -41.68
CA ARG A 94 -13.25 -1.10 -41.94
C ARG A 94 -14.70 -1.12 -42.35
N THR A 95 -15.08 -2.03 -43.25
CA THR A 95 -16.47 -2.22 -43.69
C THR A 95 -17.37 -2.60 -42.53
N HIS A 96 -16.93 -3.56 -41.70
CA HIS A 96 -17.68 -3.99 -40.52
C HIS A 96 -17.88 -2.87 -39.48
N PHE A 97 -16.88 -2.01 -39.25
CA PHE A 97 -16.97 -0.93 -38.27
C PHE A 97 -17.57 0.38 -38.82
N ALA A 98 -17.65 0.57 -40.14
CA ALA A 98 -18.25 1.76 -40.76
C ALA A 98 -19.67 2.08 -40.25
N PRO A 99 -20.64 1.16 -40.22
CA PRO A 99 -21.99 1.46 -39.74
C PRO A 99 -22.00 1.81 -38.24
N ARG A 100 -21.18 1.14 -37.43
CA ARG A 100 -21.03 1.45 -35.99
C ARG A 100 -20.52 2.88 -35.77
N LYS A 101 -19.53 3.32 -36.55
CA LYS A 101 -19.00 4.68 -36.47
C LYS A 101 -20.05 5.72 -36.88
N THR A 102 -20.83 5.45 -37.92
CA THR A 102 -21.92 6.34 -38.35
C THR A 102 -23.01 6.46 -37.29
N ALA A 103 -23.42 5.34 -36.68
CA ALA A 103 -24.42 5.32 -35.61
C ALA A 103 -23.94 6.10 -34.36
N LEU A 104 -22.66 5.95 -33.98
CA LEU A 104 -22.08 6.72 -32.88
C LEU A 104 -22.08 8.23 -33.15
N ARG A 105 -21.81 8.65 -34.39
CA ARG A 105 -21.86 10.07 -34.77
C ARG A 105 -23.26 10.65 -34.70
N GLN A 106 -24.28 9.87 -35.03
CA GLN A 106 -25.68 10.29 -34.96
C GLN A 106 -26.19 10.39 -33.52
N ARG A 107 -25.58 9.66 -32.57
CA ARG A 107 -26.00 9.62 -31.17
C ARG A 107 -25.64 10.90 -30.39
N GLY A 108 -24.69 11.69 -30.87
CA GLY A 108 -24.17 12.87 -30.16
C GLY A 108 -23.37 12.49 -28.89
N PRO A 109 -22.56 13.41 -28.35
CA PRO A 109 -21.86 13.21 -27.08
C PRO A 109 -22.81 13.10 -25.88
#